data_AF-A0A1W9PYS1-F1
#
_entry.id   AF-A0A1W9PYS1-F1
#
_cell.length_a   1.000
_cell.length_b   1.000
_cell.length_c   1.000
_cell.angle_alpha   90.00
_cell.angle_beta   90.00
_cell.angle_gamma   90.00
#
_symmetry.space_group_name_H-M   'P 1'
#
loop_
_entity.id
_entity.type
_entity.pdbx_description
1 polymer ?
#
loop_
_entity_poly.entity_id
_entity_poly.type
_entity_poly.pdbx_seq_one_letter_code
_entity_poly.pdbx_strand_id
1 'polypeptide(L)'
;MSAEKKTRKKRLWKVPLIVLCTLGPVVGWLVFGRQGLLHLYHTEMERQAYIERIRQLTEENRALLDEIRRLRTDMSYVESVARKQFNMIRPNEVIYRFKKNKPHPDDERPLADQRQHIEEFRKHERKALYDEKSR
;
A
#
# COMPACT_ATOMS: atom_id res chain seq x y z
N MET A 1 89.07 14.01 -3.25
CA MET A 1 88.10 14.13 -4.37
C MET A 1 86.72 14.34 -3.76
N SER A 2 86.31 15.61 -3.61
CA SER A 2 85.15 16.00 -2.81
C SER A 2 83.83 15.76 -3.54
N ALA A 3 82.91 15.17 -2.79
CA ALA A 3 81.55 14.87 -3.17
C ALA A 3 80.70 16.15 -3.21
N GLU A 4 80.07 16.44 -4.35
CA GLU A 4 79.07 17.51 -4.42
C GLU A 4 77.92 17.15 -5.35
N LYS A 5 76.91 16.44 -4.84
CA LYS A 5 75.58 16.35 -5.48
C LYS A 5 74.49 16.32 -4.41
N LYS A 6 74.20 17.47 -3.79
CA LYS A 6 73.15 17.54 -2.75
C LYS A 6 72.27 18.79 -2.79
N THR A 7 71.85 19.26 -3.98
CA THR A 7 71.00 20.48 -4.04
C THR A 7 69.85 20.46 -5.07
N ARG A 8 69.49 19.33 -5.70
CA ARG A 8 68.30 19.28 -6.59
C ARG A 8 67.00 18.75 -5.96
N LYS A 9 67.04 18.24 -4.72
CA LYS A 9 65.87 17.60 -4.07
C LYS A 9 64.83 18.60 -3.53
N LYS A 10 65.24 19.84 -3.19
CA LYS A 10 64.36 20.85 -2.58
C LYS A 10 63.33 21.44 -3.54
N ARG A 11 63.65 21.59 -4.84
CA ARG A 11 62.70 22.07 -5.86
C ARG A 11 61.71 20.99 -6.26
N LEU A 12 62.14 19.72 -6.35
CA LEU A 12 61.30 18.58 -6.69
C LEU A 12 60.22 18.28 -5.65
N TRP A 13 60.47 18.50 -4.35
CA TRP A 13 59.44 18.31 -3.31
C TRP A 13 58.37 19.42 -3.31
N LYS A 14 58.67 20.58 -3.90
CA LYS A 14 57.68 21.65 -4.11
C LYS A 14 56.81 21.40 -5.35
N VAL A 15 57.22 20.53 -6.27
CA VAL A 15 56.43 20.17 -7.47
C VAL A 15 55.08 19.52 -7.12
N PRO A 16 54.98 18.48 -6.26
CA PRO A 16 53.68 17.93 -5.91
C PRO A 16 52.80 18.95 -5.17
N LEU A 17 53.40 19.88 -4.42
CA LEU A 17 52.67 20.96 -3.74
C LEU A 17 52.08 21.97 -4.73
N ILE A 18 52.84 22.34 -5.77
CA ILE A 18 52.37 23.24 -6.84
C ILE A 18 51.32 22.52 -7.69
N VAL A 19 51.57 21.26 -8.07
CA VAL A 19 50.61 20.44 -8.83
C VAL A 19 49.31 20.27 -8.05
N LEU A 20 49.37 19.97 -6.76
CA LEU A 20 48.17 19.85 -5.91
C LEU A 20 47.44 21.20 -5.77
N CYS A 21 48.17 22.30 -5.66
CA CYS A 21 47.60 23.65 -5.57
C CYS A 21 46.89 24.08 -6.86
N THR A 22 47.38 23.64 -8.03
CA THR A 22 46.73 23.93 -9.32
C THR A 22 45.64 22.92 -9.69
N LEU A 23 45.83 21.64 -9.36
CA LEU A 23 44.89 20.57 -9.70
C LEU A 23 43.68 20.54 -8.75
N GLY A 24 43.87 20.93 -7.49
CA GLY A 24 42.81 20.96 -6.48
C GLY A 24 41.61 21.83 -6.86
N PRO A 25 41.81 23.10 -7.27
CA PRO A 25 40.72 23.96 -7.75
C PRO A 25 40.06 23.43 -9.02
N VAL A 26 40.81 22.78 -9.92
CA VAL A 26 40.27 22.20 -11.16
C VAL A 26 39.38 20.99 -10.87
N VAL A 27 39.82 20.10 -9.98
CA VAL A 27 39.01 18.95 -9.52
C VAL A 27 37.82 19.44 -8.71
N GLY A 28 38.03 20.41 -7.83
CA GLY A 28 36.97 21.08 -7.08
C GLY A 28 35.93 21.70 -8.01
N TRP A 29 36.36 22.36 -9.09
CA TRP A 29 35.46 22.95 -10.06
C TRP A 29 34.76 21.92 -10.94
N LEU A 30 35.36 20.75 -11.20
CA LEU A 30 34.70 19.65 -11.89
C LEU A 30 33.63 18.97 -11.02
N VAL A 31 33.85 18.91 -9.71
CA VAL A 31 32.91 18.32 -8.74
C VAL A 31 31.80 19.31 -8.36
N PHE A 32 32.14 20.57 -8.10
CA PHE A 32 31.20 21.63 -7.66
C PHE A 32 30.66 22.49 -8.80
N GLY A 33 31.18 22.37 -10.02
CA GLY A 33 30.76 23.20 -11.14
C GLY A 33 29.49 22.71 -11.77
N ARG A 34 28.38 23.38 -11.41
CA ARG A 34 27.06 23.61 -12.05
C ARG A 34 26.35 22.43 -12.79
N GLN A 35 27.05 21.40 -13.23
CA GLN A 35 26.64 20.14 -13.87
C GLN A 35 27.61 18.97 -13.53
N GLY A 36 28.33 19.02 -12.39
CA GLY A 36 29.23 17.93 -11.96
C GLY A 36 28.49 16.60 -11.76
N LEU A 37 29.22 15.47 -11.76
CA LEU A 37 28.72 14.08 -11.75
C LEU A 37 27.58 13.78 -10.75
N LEU A 38 27.51 14.51 -9.64
CA LEU A 38 26.42 14.42 -8.66
C LEU A 38 25.06 14.83 -9.25
N HIS A 39 25.01 15.84 -10.10
CA HIS A 39 23.77 16.27 -10.75
C HIS A 39 23.29 15.21 -11.75
N LEU A 40 24.20 14.59 -12.50
CA LEU A 40 23.85 13.50 -13.43
C LEU A 40 23.23 12.30 -12.70
N TYR A 41 23.70 11.99 -11.50
CA TYR A 41 23.14 10.88 -10.70
C TYR A 41 21.74 11.21 -10.16
N HIS A 42 21.52 12.44 -9.70
CA HIS A 42 20.19 12.89 -9.26
C HIS A 42 19.20 13.00 -10.41
N THR A 43 19.62 13.51 -11.58
CA THR A 43 18.76 13.59 -12.77
C THR A 43 18.37 12.21 -13.29
N GLU A 44 19.26 11.20 -13.22
CA GLU A 44 18.89 9.84 -13.64
C GLU A 44 17.88 9.20 -12.69
N MET A 45 17.97 9.47 -11.38
CA MET A 45 16.96 9.02 -10.40
C MET A 45 15.60 9.68 -10.64
N GLU A 46 15.56 10.99 -10.90
CA GLU A 46 14.34 11.69 -11.25
C GLU A 46 13.75 11.15 -12.55
N ARG A 47 14.59 10.94 -13.57
CA ARG A 47 14.19 10.35 -14.85
C ARG A 47 13.57 8.96 -14.67
N GLN A 48 14.15 8.11 -13.84
CA GLN A 48 13.59 6.80 -13.52
C GLN A 48 12.24 6.92 -12.78
N ALA A 49 12.13 7.82 -11.82
CA ALA A 49 10.86 8.07 -11.13
C ALA A 49 9.75 8.56 -12.07
N TYR A 50 10.08 9.41 -13.03
CA TYR A 50 9.12 9.86 -14.06
C TYR A 50 8.74 8.74 -15.01
N ILE A 51 9.68 7.90 -15.44
CA ILE A 51 9.38 6.72 -16.28
C ILE A 51 8.44 5.76 -15.56
N GLU A 52 8.69 5.49 -14.28
CA GLU A 52 7.84 4.61 -13.48
C GLU A 52 6.43 5.19 -13.31
N ARG A 53 6.32 6.51 -13.06
CA ARG A 53 5.01 7.19 -13.02
C ARG A 53 4.28 7.13 -14.36
N ILE A 54 4.97 7.33 -15.47
CA ILE A 54 4.37 7.23 -16.81
C ILE A 54 3.85 5.81 -17.02
N ARG A 55 4.62 4.80 -16.62
CA ARG A 55 4.20 3.40 -16.72
C ARG A 55 2.94 3.14 -15.89
N GLN A 56 2.93 3.53 -14.62
CA GLN A 56 1.77 3.37 -13.73
C GLN A 56 0.53 4.05 -14.30
N LEU A 57 0.65 5.31 -14.73
CA LEU A 57 -0.45 6.06 -15.34
C LEU A 57 -0.95 5.40 -16.64
N THR A 58 -0.06 4.81 -17.43
CA THR A 58 -0.44 4.11 -18.67
C THR A 58 -1.21 2.83 -18.37
N GLU A 59 -0.79 2.07 -17.33
CA GLU A 59 -1.50 0.87 -16.88
C GLU A 59 -2.88 1.22 -16.30
N GLU A 60 -2.97 2.27 -15.46
CA GLU A 60 -4.25 2.79 -14.93
C GLU A 60 -5.18 3.25 -16.05
N ASN A 61 -4.66 4.00 -17.03
CA ASN A 61 -5.46 4.48 -18.15
C ASN A 61 -6.02 3.32 -18.99
N ARG A 62 -5.22 2.28 -19.24
CA ARG A 62 -5.69 1.06 -19.92
C ARG A 62 -6.80 0.37 -19.12
N ALA A 63 -6.63 0.20 -17.81
CA ALA A 63 -7.64 -0.41 -16.96
C ALA A 63 -8.97 0.37 -16.98
N LEU A 64 -8.90 1.70 -16.89
CA LEU A 64 -10.07 2.58 -16.96
C LEU A 64 -10.76 2.51 -18.32
N LEU A 65 -9.99 2.47 -19.42
CA LEU A 65 -10.56 2.32 -20.76
C LEU A 65 -11.27 0.97 -20.94
N ASP A 66 -10.70 -0.11 -20.39
CA ASP A 66 -11.33 -1.42 -20.39
C ASP A 66 -12.61 -1.43 -19.54
N GLU A 67 -12.63 -0.73 -18.40
CA GLU A 67 -13.84 -0.56 -17.59
C GLU A 67 -14.92 0.24 -18.33
N ILE A 68 -14.56 1.36 -18.97
CA ILE A 68 -15.49 2.14 -19.82
C ILE A 68 -16.05 1.25 -20.93
N ARG A 69 -15.19 0.42 -21.56
CA ARG A 69 -15.62 -0.52 -22.59
C ARG A 69 -16.65 -1.50 -22.04
N ARG A 70 -16.38 -2.11 -20.90
CA ARG A 70 -17.30 -3.05 -20.23
C ARG A 70 -18.62 -2.38 -19.87
N LEU A 71 -18.59 -1.18 -19.31
CA LEU A 71 -19.78 -0.38 -19.02
C LEU A 71 -20.58 -0.03 -20.28
N ARG A 72 -19.93 0.07 -21.44
CA ARG A 72 -20.62 0.39 -22.71
C ARG A 72 -21.18 -0.84 -23.41
N THR A 73 -20.47 -1.97 -23.36
CA THR A 73 -20.81 -3.16 -24.16
C THR A 73 -21.54 -4.24 -23.38
N ASP A 74 -21.36 -4.30 -22.06
CA ASP A 74 -21.93 -5.35 -21.21
C ASP A 74 -23.00 -4.77 -20.27
N MET A 75 -24.25 -5.01 -20.62
CA MET A 75 -25.41 -4.56 -19.84
C MET A 75 -25.49 -5.24 -18.47
N SER A 76 -25.01 -6.48 -18.33
CA SER A 76 -24.99 -7.20 -17.05
C SER A 76 -23.98 -6.57 -16.09
N TYR A 77 -22.83 -6.17 -16.61
CA TYR A 77 -21.83 -5.42 -15.83
C TYR A 77 -22.41 -4.10 -15.32
N VAL A 78 -23.06 -3.32 -16.19
CA VAL A 78 -23.75 -2.07 -15.81
C VAL A 78 -24.79 -2.28 -14.73
N GLU A 79 -25.66 -3.29 -14.87
CA GLU A 79 -26.67 -3.61 -13.86
C GLU A 79 -26.03 -3.95 -12.51
N SER A 80 -24.94 -4.72 -12.52
CA SER A 80 -24.23 -5.07 -11.28
C SER A 80 -23.63 -3.84 -10.59
N VAL A 81 -23.07 -2.90 -11.35
CA VAL A 81 -22.51 -1.64 -10.83
C VAL A 81 -23.63 -0.74 -10.32
N ALA A 82 -24.73 -0.61 -11.05
CA ALA A 82 -25.90 0.18 -10.66
C ALA A 82 -26.51 -0.32 -9.34
N ARG A 83 -26.63 -1.64 -9.15
CA ARG A 83 -27.12 -2.24 -7.90
C ARG A 83 -26.14 -2.09 -6.74
N LYS A 84 -24.83 -2.28 -6.97
CA LYS A 84 -23.82 -2.27 -5.90
C LYS A 84 -23.42 -0.87 -5.45
N GLN A 85 -23.17 0.04 -6.40
CA GLN A 85 -22.66 1.38 -6.09
C GLN A 85 -23.77 2.40 -5.88
N PHE A 86 -24.86 2.29 -6.63
CA PHE A 86 -25.94 3.28 -6.62
C PHE A 86 -27.25 2.76 -6.02
N ASN A 87 -27.28 1.48 -5.63
CA ASN A 87 -28.46 0.81 -5.08
C ASN A 87 -29.73 0.97 -5.95
N MET A 88 -29.52 1.13 -7.26
CA MET A 88 -30.56 1.33 -8.26
C MET A 88 -31.28 0.02 -8.57
N ILE A 89 -32.57 0.13 -8.87
CA ILE A 89 -33.45 -0.99 -9.25
C ILE A 89 -34.02 -0.74 -10.64
N ARG A 90 -34.39 -1.80 -11.36
CA ARG A 90 -35.06 -1.63 -12.65
C ARG A 90 -36.43 -0.97 -12.46
N PRO A 91 -36.99 -0.28 -13.48
CA PRO A 91 -38.31 0.38 -13.37
C PRO A 91 -39.44 -0.58 -12.95
N ASN A 92 -39.25 -1.88 -13.14
CA ASN A 92 -40.23 -2.93 -12.91
C ASN A 92 -39.96 -3.72 -11.61
N GLU A 93 -39.00 -3.30 -10.78
CA GLU A 93 -38.60 -3.97 -9.54
C GLU A 93 -39.15 -3.22 -8.30
N VAL A 94 -39.61 -3.97 -7.29
CA VAL A 94 -40.20 -3.42 -6.06
C VAL A 94 -39.35 -3.80 -4.85
N ILE A 95 -38.95 -2.79 -4.06
CA ILE A 95 -38.18 -3.02 -2.83
C ILE A 95 -39.15 -3.42 -1.70
N TYR A 96 -39.09 -4.68 -1.26
CA TYR A 96 -39.75 -5.14 -0.05
C TYR A 96 -38.95 -4.68 1.19
N ARG A 97 -39.43 -3.63 1.86
CA ARG A 97 -38.93 -3.24 3.18
C ARG A 97 -39.82 -3.86 4.24
N PHE A 98 -39.33 -4.90 4.91
CA PHE A 98 -40.02 -5.44 6.09
C PHE A 98 -39.90 -4.42 7.23
N LYS A 99 -41.00 -3.74 7.56
CA LYS A 99 -41.08 -3.00 8.81
C LYS A 99 -41.05 -4.04 9.93
N LYS A 100 -40.00 -4.02 10.76
CA LYS A 100 -40.06 -4.63 12.10
C LYS A 100 -41.07 -3.84 12.92
N ASN A 101 -42.36 -4.11 12.71
CA ASN A 101 -43.45 -3.63 13.55
C ASN A 101 -44.66 -4.53 13.31
N LYS A 102 -44.52 -5.77 13.74
CA LYS A 102 -45.17 -6.35 14.91
C LYS A 102 -44.39 -7.63 15.20
N PRO A 103 -43.97 -7.90 16.44
CA PRO A 103 -43.45 -9.23 16.76
C PRO A 103 -44.51 -10.23 16.33
N HIS A 104 -44.11 -11.24 15.56
CA HIS A 104 -44.96 -12.40 15.34
C HIS A 104 -45.29 -12.96 16.74
N PRO A 105 -46.49 -13.48 17.03
CA PRO A 105 -46.76 -14.16 18.29
C PRO A 105 -45.75 -15.27 18.63
N ASP A 106 -44.95 -15.71 17.64
CA ASP A 106 -43.87 -16.69 17.79
C ASP A 106 -42.50 -16.05 18.08
N ASP A 107 -42.33 -14.74 17.85
CA ASP A 107 -41.15 -13.95 18.23
C ASP A 107 -41.18 -13.56 19.72
N GLU A 108 -42.37 -13.52 20.35
CA GLU A 108 -42.58 -13.29 21.78
C GLU A 108 -42.77 -14.61 22.55
N ARG A 109 -41.94 -15.63 22.31
CA ARG A 109 -41.81 -16.67 23.35
C ARG A 109 -41.34 -15.97 24.63
N PRO A 110 -42.11 -15.98 25.73
CA PRO A 110 -41.72 -15.27 26.93
C PRO A 110 -40.34 -15.75 27.34
N LEU A 111 -39.37 -14.86 27.49
CA LEU A 111 -38.03 -15.25 27.95
C LEU A 111 -38.07 -16.04 29.28
N ALA A 112 -39.18 -15.95 30.02
CA ALA A 112 -39.47 -16.76 31.18
C ALA A 112 -39.58 -18.28 30.88
N ASP A 113 -40.23 -18.67 29.78
CA ASP A 113 -40.38 -20.06 29.34
C ASP A 113 -39.02 -20.63 28.88
N GLN A 114 -38.25 -19.82 28.15
CA GLN A 114 -36.91 -20.19 27.71
C GLN A 114 -35.93 -20.33 28.90
N ARG A 115 -36.07 -19.49 29.94
CA ARG A 115 -35.29 -19.58 31.18
C ARG A 115 -35.57 -20.87 31.94
N GLN A 116 -36.83 -21.28 32.03
CA GLN A 116 -37.19 -22.53 32.69
C GLN A 116 -36.58 -23.73 31.97
N HIS A 117 -36.65 -23.78 30.64
CA HIS A 117 -36.07 -24.87 29.85
C HIS A 117 -34.53 -24.91 29.95
N ILE A 118 -33.87 -23.75 29.98
CA ILE A 118 -32.41 -23.65 30.19
C ILE A 118 -32.01 -24.10 31.61
N GLU A 119 -32.78 -23.71 32.63
CA GLU A 119 -32.51 -24.11 34.01
C GLU A 119 -32.77 -25.60 34.25
N GLU A 120 -33.81 -26.16 33.62
CA GLU A 120 -34.12 -27.59 33.69
C GLU A 120 -33.03 -28.43 33.01
N PHE A 121 -32.55 -27.99 31.84
CA PHE A 121 -31.42 -28.62 31.16
C PHE A 121 -30.14 -28.55 32.01
N ARG A 122 -29.81 -27.37 32.57
CA ARG A 122 -28.66 -27.19 33.47
C ARG A 122 -28.75 -28.07 34.72
N LYS A 123 -29.94 -28.26 35.27
CA LYS A 123 -30.17 -29.12 36.44
C LYS A 123 -29.95 -30.59 36.11
N HIS A 124 -30.41 -31.03 34.94
CA HIS A 124 -30.17 -32.39 34.44
C HIS A 124 -28.69 -32.66 34.18
N GLU A 125 -28.00 -31.72 33.53
CA GLU A 125 -26.57 -31.82 33.23
C GLU A 125 -25.73 -31.89 34.52
N ARG A 126 -26.03 -31.05 35.52
CA ARG A 126 -25.37 -31.13 36.84
C ARG A 126 -25.64 -32.46 37.54
N LYS A 127 -26.84 -33.03 37.41
CA LYS A 127 -27.19 -34.32 38.04
C LYS A 127 -26.45 -35.48 37.38
N ALA A 128 -26.33 -35.48 36.05
CA ALA A 128 -25.53 -36.46 35.30
C ALA A 128 -24.04 -36.38 35.68
N LEU A 129 -23.50 -35.17 35.85
CA LEU A 129 -22.12 -34.96 36.28
C LEU A 129 -21.83 -35.48 37.70
N TYR A 130 -22.83 -35.44 38.59
CA TYR A 130 -22.73 -35.99 39.94
C TYR A 130 -22.82 -37.52 39.95
N ASP A 131 -23.65 -38.10 39.09
CA ASP A 131 -23.80 -39.56 38.94
C ASP A 131 -22.55 -40.20 38.30
N GLU A 132 -21.94 -39.50 37.33
CA GLU A 132 -20.68 -39.91 36.69
C GLU A 132 -19.48 -39.87 37.66
N LYS A 133 -19.41 -38.85 38.53
CA LYS A 133 -18.36 -38.77 39.57
C LYS A 133 -18.54 -39.75 40.74
N SER A 134 -19.71 -40.38 40.87
CA SER A 134 -20.03 -41.32 41.95
C SER A 134 -19.82 -42.79 41.56
N ARG A 135 -19.40 -43.07 40.31
CA ARG A 135 -18.90 -44.37 39.86
C ARG A 135 -17.37 -44.41 39.90
#